data_AF-D7KEW6-F1
#
_entry.id   AF-D7KEW6-F1
#
_cell.length_a   1.000
_cell.length_b   1.000
_cell.length_c   1.000
_cell.angle_alpha   90.00
_cell.angle_beta   90.00
_cell.angle_gamma   90.00
#
_symmetry.space_group_name_H-M   'P 1'
#
loop_
_entity.id
_entity.type
_entity.pdbx_description
1 polymer ?
#
loop_
_entity_poly.entity_id
_entity_poly.type
_entity_poly.pdbx_seq_one_letter_code
_entity_poly.pdbx_strand_id
1 'polypeptide(L)'
;MAISSVKNRFEQMMTFKSVFGFLFDSLKLKSLDESELKEHCINFHKTFSHDNVSDVDFNDFFSELKVLQMCLSQVSMTPSEVLEFVENVGCYPNVSIAYRILLTTPVTVASAERSFSKLKLLKNYMRSSMSQQRLNGLAILCIEKSLLESIDFETVIHEFASTRARQNRFFIPK
;
A
#
# COMPACT_ATOMS: atom_id res chain seq x y z
N MET A 1 4.08 11.52 16.98
CA MET A 1 3.50 11.59 15.62
C MET A 1 3.89 10.40 14.73
N ALA A 2 5.16 10.14 14.41
CA ALA A 2 5.50 9.02 13.51
C ALA A 2 5.23 7.62 14.12
N ILE A 3 5.61 7.38 15.38
CA ILE A 3 5.42 6.09 16.05
C ILE A 3 3.93 5.75 16.27
N SER A 4 3.12 6.75 16.65
CA SER A 4 1.66 6.58 16.77
C SER A 4 1.00 6.28 15.43
N SER A 5 1.51 6.85 14.33
CA SER A 5 1.03 6.57 12.97
C SER A 5 1.37 5.15 12.50
N VAL A 6 2.52 4.60 12.88
CA VAL A 6 2.89 3.20 12.59
C VAL A 6 2.03 2.23 13.40
N LYS A 7 1.80 2.50 14.69
CA LYS A 7 0.91 1.67 15.52
C LYS A 7 -0.51 1.61 14.97
N ASN A 8 -1.08 2.77 14.60
CA ASN A 8 -2.40 2.83 13.99
C ASN A 8 -2.45 2.02 12.67
N ARG A 9 -1.44 2.12 11.80
CA ARG A 9 -1.38 1.30 10.58
C ARG A 9 -1.29 -0.20 10.85
N PHE A 10 -0.55 -0.60 11.87
CA PHE A 10 -0.49 -2.00 12.27
C PHE A 10 -1.85 -2.51 12.74
N GLU A 11 -2.57 -1.71 13.55
CA GLU A 11 -3.94 -2.02 13.96
C GLU A 11 -4.89 -2.12 12.75
N GLN A 12 -4.80 -1.18 11.80
CA GLN A 12 -5.55 -1.22 10.54
C GLN A 12 -5.24 -2.47 9.70
N MET A 13 -3.98 -2.92 9.67
CA MET A 13 -3.61 -4.17 8.99
C MET A 13 -4.24 -5.40 9.67
N MET A 14 -4.36 -5.39 10.99
CA MET A 14 -5.03 -6.47 11.72
C MET A 14 -6.53 -6.50 11.42
N THR A 15 -7.18 -5.33 11.32
CA THR A 15 -8.57 -5.20 10.85
C THR A 15 -8.70 -5.64 9.39
N PHE A 16 -7.76 -5.27 8.53
CA PHE A 16 -7.76 -5.72 7.14
C PHE A 16 -7.68 -7.25 7.05
N LYS A 17 -6.80 -7.86 7.86
CA LYS A 17 -6.68 -9.31 7.96
C LYS A 17 -7.95 -9.96 8.50
N SER A 18 -8.72 -9.34 9.39
CA SER A 18 -9.98 -9.92 9.85
C SER A 18 -11.08 -9.91 8.78
N VAL A 19 -11.03 -8.93 7.86
CA VAL A 19 -12.00 -8.79 6.76
C VAL A 19 -11.63 -9.67 5.56
N PHE A 20 -10.38 -9.60 5.09
CA PHE A 20 -9.94 -10.34 3.89
C PHE A 20 -9.22 -11.66 4.19
N GLY A 21 -9.02 -11.99 5.48
CA GLY A 21 -8.24 -13.13 5.95
C GLY A 21 -8.63 -14.47 5.34
N PHE A 22 -9.91 -14.66 5.04
CA PHE A 22 -10.46 -15.89 4.50
C PHE A 22 -10.13 -16.09 3.00
N LEU A 23 -9.77 -15.02 2.28
CA LEU A 23 -9.42 -15.06 0.84
C LEU A 23 -7.94 -15.37 0.58
N PHE A 24 -7.08 -15.31 1.61
CA PHE A 24 -5.64 -15.53 1.47
C PHE A 24 -5.26 -16.98 1.13
N ASP A 25 -6.08 -17.94 1.56
CA ASP A 25 -5.81 -19.35 1.40
C ASP A 25 -6.99 -20.00 0.68
N SER A 26 -6.74 -20.46 -0.54
CA SER A 26 -7.74 -21.10 -1.39
C SER A 26 -8.26 -22.42 -0.81
N LEU A 27 -7.43 -23.16 -0.05
CA LEU A 27 -7.87 -24.37 0.65
C LEU A 27 -8.79 -24.01 1.80
N LYS A 28 -8.43 -22.98 2.59
CA LYS A 28 -9.29 -22.46 3.65
C LYS A 28 -10.62 -21.98 3.09
N LEU A 29 -10.60 -21.22 2.00
CA LEU A 29 -11.81 -20.74 1.33
C LEU A 29 -12.69 -21.91 0.90
N LYS A 30 -12.09 -22.98 0.35
CA LYS A 30 -12.82 -24.17 -0.08
C LYS A 30 -13.36 -25.04 1.06
N SER A 31 -12.69 -25.06 2.21
CA SER A 31 -13.10 -25.85 3.38
C SER A 31 -14.15 -25.17 4.26
N LEU A 32 -14.35 -23.86 4.11
CA LEU A 32 -15.35 -23.11 4.87
C LEU A 32 -16.74 -23.67 4.61
N ASP A 33 -17.50 -23.88 5.69
CA ASP A 33 -18.90 -24.23 5.57
C ASP A 33 -19.74 -23.02 5.12
N GLU A 34 -20.99 -23.26 4.77
CA GLU A 34 -21.88 -22.21 4.29
C GLU A 34 -22.16 -21.13 5.37
N SER A 35 -22.17 -21.52 6.65
CA SER A 35 -22.48 -20.61 7.76
C SER A 35 -21.30 -19.66 8.03
N GLU A 36 -20.08 -20.20 8.06
CA GLU A 36 -18.83 -19.47 8.21
C GLU A 36 -18.58 -18.54 7.01
N LEU A 37 -18.81 -19.03 5.78
CA LEU A 37 -18.71 -18.19 4.58
C LEU A 37 -19.69 -17.02 4.66
N LYS A 38 -20.92 -17.28 5.11
CA LYS A 38 -21.95 -16.24 5.26
C LYS A 38 -21.54 -15.21 6.31
N GLU A 39 -20.97 -15.65 7.44
CA GLU A 39 -20.46 -14.75 8.48
C GLU A 39 -19.35 -13.83 7.93
N HIS A 40 -18.40 -14.39 7.18
CA HIS A 40 -17.35 -13.61 6.51
C HIS A 40 -17.92 -12.60 5.51
N CYS A 41 -18.91 -13.00 4.69
CA CYS A 41 -19.56 -12.09 3.75
C CYS A 41 -20.36 -10.99 4.46
N ILE A 42 -21.01 -11.29 5.59
CA ILE A 42 -21.70 -10.29 6.42
C ILE A 42 -20.68 -9.29 6.98
N ASN A 43 -19.54 -9.76 7.49
CA ASN A 43 -18.50 -8.89 8.00
C ASN A 43 -17.93 -7.98 6.89
N PHE A 44 -17.70 -8.55 5.70
CA PHE A 44 -17.25 -7.80 4.53
C PHE A 44 -18.25 -6.71 4.13
N HIS A 45 -19.52 -7.09 3.92
CA HIS A 45 -20.59 -6.16 3.56
C HIS A 45 -20.76 -5.03 4.58
N LYS A 46 -20.75 -5.36 5.89
CA LYS A 46 -20.80 -4.36 6.97
C LYS A 46 -19.63 -3.38 6.92
N THR A 47 -18.43 -3.87 6.64
CA THR A 47 -17.21 -3.04 6.57
C THR A 47 -17.30 -2.03 5.43
N PHE A 48 -17.90 -2.42 4.31
CA PHE A 48 -18.10 -1.58 3.11
C PHE A 48 -19.53 -1.04 3.01
N SER A 49 -20.11 -0.69 4.16
CA SER A 49 -21.43 -0.04 4.23
C SER A 49 -21.36 1.21 5.10
N HIS A 50 -21.93 2.31 4.59
CA HIS A 50 -22.02 3.59 5.30
C HIS A 50 -23.39 4.21 5.03
N ASP A 51 -24.06 4.68 6.08
CA ASP A 51 -25.37 5.37 5.99
C ASP A 51 -26.42 4.64 5.13
N ASN A 52 -26.55 3.32 5.31
CA ASN A 52 -27.45 2.42 4.57
C ASN A 52 -27.16 2.27 3.06
N VAL A 53 -26.04 2.79 2.58
CA VAL A 53 -25.53 2.51 1.23
C VAL A 53 -24.36 1.54 1.38
N SER A 54 -24.35 0.47 0.59
CA SER A 54 -23.24 -0.47 0.52
C SER A 54 -22.62 -0.46 -0.86
N ASP A 55 -21.29 -0.50 -0.89
CA ASP A 55 -20.52 -0.59 -2.13
C ASP A 55 -20.59 -2.00 -2.74
N VAL A 56 -21.07 -2.99 -1.98
CA VAL A 56 -21.04 -4.41 -2.36
C VAL A 56 -22.39 -5.06 -2.07
N ASP A 57 -23.06 -5.56 -3.09
CA ASP A 57 -24.27 -6.38 -2.90
C ASP A 57 -23.91 -7.71 -2.23
N PHE A 58 -24.53 -7.97 -1.09
CA PHE A 58 -24.26 -9.16 -0.29
C PHE A 58 -24.59 -10.46 -1.05
N ASN A 59 -25.72 -10.49 -1.77
CA ASN A 59 -26.19 -11.70 -2.44
C ASN A 59 -25.31 -12.02 -3.65
N ASP A 60 -24.93 -10.99 -4.43
CA ASP A 60 -24.03 -11.17 -5.58
C ASP A 60 -22.67 -11.66 -5.12
N PHE A 61 -22.06 -10.99 -4.13
CA PHE A 61 -20.75 -11.39 -3.60
C PHE A 61 -20.77 -12.82 -3.01
N PHE A 62 -21.80 -13.16 -2.23
CA PHE A 62 -21.93 -14.49 -1.64
C PHE A 62 -22.13 -15.58 -2.70
N SER A 63 -22.93 -15.29 -3.74
CA SER A 63 -23.18 -16.24 -4.84
C SER A 63 -21.93 -16.45 -5.68
N GLU A 64 -21.19 -15.38 -6.00
CA GLU A 64 -19.90 -15.46 -6.69
C GLU A 64 -18.90 -16.32 -5.90
N LEU A 65 -18.78 -16.12 -4.59
CA LEU A 65 -17.89 -16.90 -3.73
C LEU A 65 -18.28 -18.37 -3.64
N LYS A 66 -19.58 -18.69 -3.57
CA LYS A 66 -20.03 -20.09 -3.61
C LYS A 66 -19.65 -20.78 -4.91
N VAL A 67 -19.86 -20.11 -6.05
CA VAL A 67 -19.47 -20.68 -7.35
C VAL A 67 -17.95 -20.82 -7.41
N LEU A 68 -17.19 -19.84 -6.90
CA LEU A 68 -15.74 -19.94 -6.80
C LEU A 68 -15.32 -21.17 -5.96
N GLN A 69 -15.89 -21.40 -4.78
CA GLN A 69 -15.61 -22.60 -3.96
C GLN A 69 -15.77 -23.91 -4.75
N MET A 70 -16.75 -23.99 -5.64
CA MET A 70 -16.99 -25.16 -6.50
C MET A 70 -15.96 -25.29 -7.63
N CYS A 71 -15.46 -24.17 -8.14
CA CYS A 71 -14.48 -24.13 -9.22
C CYS A 71 -13.02 -24.27 -8.76
N LEU A 72 -12.72 -23.96 -7.50
CA LEU A 72 -11.36 -24.06 -6.96
C LEU A 72 -10.84 -25.51 -7.01
N SER A 73 -9.60 -25.69 -7.44
CA SER A 73 -8.91 -26.98 -7.44
C SER A 73 -8.66 -27.54 -6.03
N GLN A 74 -8.30 -28.82 -5.92
CA GLN A 74 -7.86 -29.42 -4.63
C GLN A 74 -6.41 -29.06 -4.26
N VAL A 75 -5.71 -28.35 -5.14
CA VAL A 75 -4.34 -27.88 -4.93
C VAL A 75 -4.38 -26.46 -4.37
N SER A 76 -3.51 -26.15 -3.41
CA SER A 76 -3.35 -24.81 -2.87
C SER A 76 -2.89 -23.86 -3.98
N MET A 77 -3.72 -22.86 -4.26
CA MET A 77 -3.40 -21.74 -5.13
C MET A 77 -3.10 -20.49 -4.30
N THR A 78 -2.14 -19.70 -4.77
CA THR A 78 -1.84 -18.37 -4.24
C THR A 78 -2.94 -17.38 -4.62
N PRO A 79 -3.14 -16.28 -3.85
CA PRO A 79 -4.15 -15.28 -4.19
C PRO A 79 -4.00 -14.66 -5.58
N SER A 80 -2.77 -14.59 -6.10
CA SER A 80 -2.50 -14.09 -7.47
C SER A 80 -3.00 -15.06 -8.54
N GLU A 81 -2.81 -16.36 -8.35
CA GLU A 81 -3.31 -17.39 -9.27
C GLU A 81 -4.85 -17.46 -9.24
N VAL A 82 -5.46 -17.28 -8.07
CA VAL A 82 -6.93 -17.20 -7.94
C VAL A 82 -7.47 -15.97 -8.67
N LEU A 83 -6.78 -14.83 -8.57
CA LEU A 83 -7.17 -13.62 -9.32
C LEU A 83 -7.10 -13.85 -10.84
N GLU A 84 -6.02 -14.45 -11.34
CA GLU A 84 -5.88 -14.77 -12.76
C GLU A 84 -6.99 -15.71 -13.25
N PHE A 85 -7.34 -16.73 -12.44
CA PHE A 85 -8.47 -17.60 -12.72
C PHE A 85 -9.79 -16.81 -12.81
N VAL A 86 -10.06 -15.97 -11.82
CA VAL A 86 -11.29 -15.17 -11.75
C VAL A 86 -11.40 -14.20 -12.94
N GLU A 87 -10.30 -13.54 -13.31
CA GLU A 87 -10.25 -12.62 -14.45
C GLU A 87 -10.44 -13.34 -15.79
N ASN A 88 -9.88 -14.54 -15.95
CA ASN A 88 -10.05 -15.35 -17.15
C ASN A 88 -11.49 -15.85 -17.36
N VAL A 89 -12.19 -16.19 -16.27
CA VAL A 89 -13.59 -16.63 -16.35
C VAL A 89 -14.53 -15.43 -16.53
N GLY A 90 -14.19 -14.26 -15.98
CA GLY A 90 -14.91 -13.00 -16.23
C GLY A 90 -16.32 -12.92 -15.63
N CYS A 91 -16.70 -13.84 -14.74
CA CYS A 91 -18.04 -13.89 -14.13
C CYS A 91 -18.10 -13.57 -12.63
N TYR A 92 -17.00 -13.09 -12.04
CA TYR A 92 -16.91 -12.75 -10.61
C TYR A 92 -16.41 -11.31 -10.38
N PRO A 93 -17.19 -10.28 -10.76
CA PRO A 93 -16.75 -8.89 -10.65
C PRO A 93 -16.43 -8.46 -9.21
N ASN A 94 -17.27 -8.84 -8.24
CA ASN A 94 -17.08 -8.44 -6.84
C ASN A 94 -15.87 -9.17 -6.23
N VAL A 95 -15.73 -10.47 -6.53
CA VAL A 95 -14.60 -11.26 -6.05
C VAL A 95 -13.27 -10.80 -6.70
N SER A 96 -13.27 -10.47 -7.99
CA SER A 96 -12.09 -9.89 -8.67
C SER A 96 -11.61 -8.61 -7.96
N ILE A 97 -12.53 -7.70 -7.66
CA ILE A 97 -12.21 -6.46 -6.94
C ILE A 97 -11.66 -6.76 -5.55
N ALA A 98 -12.27 -7.70 -4.81
CA ALA A 98 -11.79 -8.10 -3.49
C ALA A 98 -10.35 -8.64 -3.53
N TYR A 99 -10.01 -9.50 -4.50
CA TYR A 99 -8.63 -10.01 -4.68
C TYR A 99 -7.65 -8.91 -5.10
N ARG A 100 -8.07 -7.95 -5.93
CA ARG A 100 -7.23 -6.79 -6.29
C ARG A 100 -6.92 -5.91 -5.08
N ILE A 101 -7.91 -5.67 -4.21
CA ILE A 101 -7.70 -4.93 -2.95
C ILE A 101 -6.79 -5.73 -2.01
N LEU A 102 -6.99 -7.05 -1.94
CA LEU A 102 -6.18 -7.98 -1.14
C LEU A 102 -4.70 -7.90 -1.48
N LEU A 103 -4.37 -7.95 -2.78
CA LEU A 103 -2.98 -7.97 -3.25
C LEU A 103 -2.31 -6.58 -3.18
N THR A 104 -3.07 -5.50 -3.29
CA THR A 104 -2.51 -4.13 -3.31
C THR A 104 -2.28 -3.57 -1.92
N THR A 105 -3.12 -3.89 -0.94
CA THR A 105 -3.09 -3.28 0.40
C THR A 105 -1.78 -3.58 1.17
N PRO A 106 -1.31 -4.85 1.29
CA PRO A 106 -0.05 -5.15 1.98
C PRO A 106 1.18 -4.48 1.34
N VAL A 107 1.19 -4.38 0.00
CA VAL A 107 2.30 -3.77 -0.76
C VAL A 107 2.41 -2.28 -0.44
N THR A 108 1.29 -1.57 -0.38
CA THR A 108 1.29 -0.13 -0.03
C THR A 108 1.75 0.11 1.41
N VAL A 109 1.33 -0.73 2.36
CA VAL A 109 1.75 -0.63 3.77
C VAL A 109 3.25 -0.88 3.91
N ALA A 110 3.80 -1.93 3.30
CA ALA A 110 5.24 -2.23 3.34
C ALA A 110 6.09 -1.09 2.73
N SER A 111 5.62 -0.48 1.63
CA SER A 111 6.30 0.66 1.00
C SER A 111 6.33 1.90 1.91
N ALA A 112 5.21 2.19 2.57
CA ALA A 112 5.13 3.27 3.55
C ALA A 112 6.05 3.02 4.75
N GLU A 113 6.05 1.81 5.32
CA GLU A 113 6.93 1.43 6.43
C GLU A 113 8.41 1.55 6.07
N ARG A 114 8.81 1.09 4.87
CA ARG A 114 10.17 1.26 4.35
C ARG A 114 10.55 2.74 4.28
N SER A 115 9.66 3.58 3.77
CA SER A 115 9.86 5.03 3.69
C SER A 115 9.98 5.69 5.08
N PHE A 116 9.14 5.30 6.04
CA PHE A 116 9.21 5.78 7.42
C PHE A 116 10.48 5.33 8.15
N SER A 117 10.97 4.12 7.88
CA SER A 117 12.24 3.62 8.42
C SER A 117 13.41 4.49 7.95
N LYS A 118 13.44 4.86 6.65
CA LYS A 118 14.43 5.82 6.12
C LYS A 118 14.26 7.21 6.74
N LEU A 119 13.04 7.69 6.90
CA LEU A 119 12.77 8.99 7.54
C LEU A 119 13.27 9.01 8.99
N LYS A 120 13.16 7.90 9.72
CA LYS A 120 13.69 7.77 11.10
C LYS A 120 15.22 7.89 11.13
N LEU A 121 15.93 7.40 10.11
CA LEU A 121 17.39 7.59 9.98
C LEU A 121 17.75 9.04 9.61
N LEU A 122 16.96 9.67 8.74
CA LEU A 122 17.16 11.07 8.33
C LEU A 122 16.94 12.04 9.49
N LYS A 123 15.85 11.84 10.23
CA LYS A 123 15.46 12.63 11.41
C LYS A 123 15.87 11.89 12.68
N ASN A 124 17.18 11.81 12.91
CA ASN A 124 17.69 11.33 14.20
C ASN A 124 17.55 12.43 15.28
N TYR A 125 17.59 12.03 16.54
CA TYR A 125 17.42 12.93 17.70
C TYR A 125 18.41 14.11 17.70
N MET A 126 19.63 13.89 17.17
CA MET A 126 20.69 14.92 17.09
C MET A 126 20.49 15.93 15.93
N ARG A 127 19.60 15.68 14.96
CA ARG A 127 19.28 16.56 13.82
C ARG A 127 17.90 17.21 13.96
N SER A 128 17.47 17.48 15.20
CA SER A 128 16.14 18.00 15.51
C SER A 128 15.88 19.46 15.09
N SER A 129 16.91 20.23 14.70
CA SER A 129 16.80 21.63 14.26
C SER A 129 16.64 21.83 12.75
N MET A 130 16.49 20.77 11.96
CA MET A 130 16.43 20.88 10.50
C MET A 130 15.07 21.39 9.99
N SER A 131 15.08 22.30 9.00
CA SER A 131 13.86 22.81 8.37
C SER A 131 13.12 21.73 7.57
N GLN A 132 11.79 21.85 7.48
CA GLN A 132 10.95 20.88 6.75
C GLN A 132 11.33 20.80 5.26
N GLN A 133 11.70 21.92 4.64
CA GLN A 133 12.16 21.95 3.25
C GLN A 133 13.40 21.07 3.02
N ARG A 134 14.41 21.18 3.91
CA ARG A 134 15.63 20.38 3.83
C ARG A 134 15.35 18.90 4.12
N LEU A 135 14.41 18.61 5.03
CA LEU A 135 13.97 17.24 5.32
C LEU A 135 13.31 16.58 4.12
N ASN A 136 12.38 17.28 3.47
CA ASN A 136 11.70 16.77 2.29
C ASN A 136 12.69 16.51 1.15
N GLY A 137 13.64 17.42 0.90
CA GLY A 137 14.69 17.22 -0.09
C GLY A 137 15.55 15.97 0.18
N LEU A 138 16.01 15.80 1.43
CA LEU A 138 16.78 14.60 1.82
C LEU A 138 15.96 13.31 1.75
N ALA A 139 14.66 13.38 2.05
CA ALA A 139 13.76 12.23 1.94
C ALA A 139 13.61 11.78 0.49
N ILE A 140 13.40 12.72 -0.45
CA ILE A 140 13.33 12.43 -1.89
C ILE A 140 14.63 11.78 -2.37
N LEU A 141 15.79 12.34 -2.01
CA LEU A 141 17.10 11.78 -2.37
C LEU A 141 17.31 10.35 -1.82
N CYS A 142 16.75 10.02 -0.66
CA CYS A 142 16.85 8.67 -0.09
C CYS A 142 15.88 7.66 -0.71
N ILE A 143 14.70 8.12 -1.13
CA ILE A 143 13.69 7.28 -1.82
C ILE A 143 14.20 6.98 -3.24
N GLU A 144 14.63 8.01 -3.96
CA GLU A 144 15.10 7.96 -5.34
C GLU A 144 16.62 7.74 -5.44
N LYS A 145 17.18 6.91 -4.54
CA LYS A 145 18.64 6.69 -4.49
C LYS A 145 19.19 6.13 -5.80
N SER A 146 18.45 5.23 -6.46
CA SER A 146 18.86 4.64 -7.75
C SER A 146 18.91 5.69 -8.87
N LEU A 147 17.97 6.64 -8.87
CA LEU A 147 18.00 7.76 -9.81
C LEU A 147 19.14 8.71 -9.46
N LEU A 148 19.35 9.01 -8.18
CA LEU A 148 20.44 9.86 -7.72
C LEU A 148 21.83 9.32 -8.14
N GLU A 149 22.02 8.00 -8.10
CA GLU A 149 23.27 7.36 -8.55
C GLU A 149 23.54 7.54 -10.06
N SER A 150 22.49 7.81 -10.86
CA SER A 150 22.61 8.09 -12.29
C SER A 150 22.87 9.56 -12.64
N ILE A 151 22.76 10.46 -11.66
CA ILE A 151 22.97 11.90 -11.87
C ILE A 151 24.47 12.22 -11.72
N ASP A 152 25.03 12.97 -12.67
CA ASP A 152 26.40 13.47 -12.57
C ASP A 152 26.49 14.61 -11.55
N PHE A 153 27.18 14.35 -10.44
CA PHE A 153 27.37 15.33 -9.37
C PHE A 153 28.18 16.55 -9.82
N GLU A 154 29.11 16.41 -10.76
CA GLU A 154 29.92 17.54 -11.24
C GLU A 154 29.06 18.56 -11.98
N THR A 155 28.16 18.10 -12.84
CA THR A 155 27.19 18.95 -13.52
C THR A 155 26.33 19.73 -12.52
N VAL A 156 25.83 19.08 -11.46
CA VAL A 156 25.01 19.72 -10.43
C VAL A 156 25.80 20.76 -9.63
N ILE A 157 27.05 20.46 -9.28
CA ILE A 157 27.94 21.40 -8.57
C ILE A 157 28.19 22.63 -9.44
N HIS A 158 28.50 22.44 -10.72
CA HIS A 158 28.77 23.53 -11.64
C HIS A 158 27.53 24.42 -11.87
N GLU A 159 26.35 23.82 -12.03
CA GLU A 159 25.08 24.54 -12.17
C GLU A 159 24.77 25.37 -10.90
N PHE A 160 24.91 24.76 -9.73
CA PHE A 160 24.70 25.45 -8.44
C PHE A 160 25.67 26.62 -8.26
N ALA A 161 26.95 26.42 -8.59
CA ALA A 161 27.98 27.45 -8.51
C ALA A 161 27.67 28.62 -9.46
N SER A 162 27.29 28.33 -10.71
CA SER A 162 26.94 29.35 -11.70
C SER A 162 25.73 30.21 -11.31
N THR A 163 24.76 29.60 -10.61
CA THR A 163 23.54 30.27 -10.14
C THR A 163 23.81 31.18 -8.94
N ARG A 164 24.66 30.76 -7.99
CA ARG A 164 25.00 31.56 -6.79
C ARG A 164 26.09 32.59 -7.01
N ALA A 165 27.00 32.38 -7.96
CA ALA A 165 28.06 33.33 -8.28
C ALA A 165 27.51 34.71 -8.72
N ARG A 166 26.25 34.78 -9.19
CA ARG A 166 25.61 36.05 -9.58
C ARG A 166 25.20 36.96 -8.41
N GLN A 167 25.25 36.51 -7.15
CA GLN A 167 24.88 37.34 -5.99
C GLN A 167 26.05 38.10 -5.34
N ASN A 168 27.31 37.77 -5.64
CA ASN A 168 28.48 38.48 -5.11
C ASN A 168 29.01 39.55 -6.08
N ARG A 169 28.16 40.48 -6.53
CA ARG A 169 28.68 41.77 -7.02
C ARG A 169 28.95 42.66 -5.81
N PHE A 170 30.08 42.44 -5.15
CA PHE A 170 30.63 43.44 -4.23
C PHE A 170 30.99 44.68 -5.07
N PHE A 171 30.16 45.71 -5.00
CA PHE A 171 30.52 47.05 -5.47
C PHE A 171 31.59 47.57 -4.52
N ILE A 172 32.83 47.69 -5.01
CA ILE A 172 33.89 48.44 -4.34
C ILE A 172 33.86 49.84 -4.96
N PRO A 173 33.35 50.87 -4.25
CA PRO A 173 33.48 52.25 -4.73
C PRO A 173 34.94 52.68 -4.63
N LYS A 174 35.47 53.24 -5.72
CA LYS A 174 36.75 53.94 -5.75
C LYS A 174 36.65 55.27 -5.02
#